data_AF-A0A0W0VPD8-F1
#
_entry.id   AF-A0A0W0VPD8-F1
#
_cell.length_a   1.000
_cell.length_b   1.000
_cell.length_c   1.000
_cell.angle_alpha   90.00
_cell.angle_beta   90.00
_cell.angle_gamma   90.00
#
_symmetry.space_group_name_H-M   'P 1'
#
loop_
_entity.id
_entity.type
_entity.pdbx_description
1 polymer ?
#
loop_
_entity_poly.entity_id
_entity_poly.type
_entity_poly.pdbx_seq_one_letter_code
_entity_poly.pdbx_strand_id
1 'polypeptide(L)'
;MLVTFSSDAHENITMFGSVARRLLNMMGHSGTVPGAILAQDVPEALSRLKAAIAEEKSKKSPESAQLDEDEEPEVSIAHRALPLIGLLEDSAKAKCNVMWRAR
;
A
#
# COMPACT_ATOMS: atom_id res chain seq x y z
N MET A 1 -3.82 5.29 14.90
CA MET A 1 -4.13 3.84 14.89
C MET A 1 -3.14 3.13 14.00
N LEU A 2 -2.71 1.92 14.40
CA LEU A 2 -1.88 1.04 13.56
C LEU A 2 -2.76 0.02 12.84
N VAL A 3 -2.36 -0.35 11.63
CA VAL A 3 -3.01 -1.39 10.83
C VAL A 3 -1.97 -2.46 10.54
N THR A 4 -2.33 -3.71 10.80
CA THR A 4 -1.50 -4.88 10.48
C THR A 4 -2.13 -5.65 9.33
N PHE A 5 -1.37 -5.80 8.26
CA PHE A 5 -1.65 -6.67 7.12
C PHE A 5 -1.04 -8.04 7.38
N SER A 6 -1.79 -9.09 7.06
CA SER A 6 -1.39 -10.49 7.26
C SER A 6 -1.77 -11.33 6.06
N SER A 7 -0.89 -12.26 5.71
CA SER A 7 -1.11 -13.31 4.72
C SER A 7 -0.43 -14.58 5.20
N ASP A 8 -0.91 -15.74 4.76
CA ASP A 8 -0.25 -17.02 5.04
C ASP A 8 1.08 -17.15 4.29
N ALA A 9 1.24 -16.39 3.21
CA ALA A 9 2.39 -16.44 2.31
C ALA A 9 3.52 -15.45 2.66
N HIS A 10 3.34 -14.57 3.65
CA HIS A 10 4.26 -13.48 3.93
C HIS A 10 4.22 -13.04 5.40
N GLU A 11 5.31 -12.44 5.89
CA GLU A 11 5.34 -11.85 7.23
C GLU A 11 4.33 -10.70 7.40
N ASN A 12 3.85 -10.52 8.63
CA ASN A 12 2.88 -9.48 8.95
C ASN A 12 3.50 -8.09 8.84
N ILE A 13 2.84 -7.19 8.11
CA ILE A 13 3.30 -5.82 7.92
C ILE A 13 2.43 -4.90 8.75
N THR A 14 3.06 -4.07 9.60
CA THR A 14 2.34 -3.06 10.38
C THR A 14 2.72 -1.66 9.90
N MET A 15 1.72 -0.80 9.70
CA MET A 15 1.94 0.57 9.29
C MET A 15 0.90 1.52 9.90
N PHE A 16 1.15 2.82 9.83
CA PHE A 16 0.22 3.84 10.29
C PHE A 16 -1.10 3.77 9.52
N GLY A 17 -2.22 3.88 10.24
CA GLY A 17 -3.55 3.76 9.65
C GLY A 17 -3.84 4.80 8.57
N SER A 18 -3.24 6.00 8.64
CA SER A 18 -3.32 7.01 7.58
C SER A 18 -2.69 6.50 6.27
N VAL A 19 -1.50 5.91 6.37
CA VAL A 19 -0.78 5.29 5.24
C VAL A 19 -1.54 4.07 4.72
N ALA A 20 -1.96 3.16 5.62
CA ALA A 20 -2.72 1.96 5.27
C ALA A 20 -4.01 2.31 4.50
N ARG A 21 -4.79 3.27 5.00
CA ARG A 21 -6.03 3.71 4.33
C ARG A 21 -5.74 4.27 2.96
N ARG A 22 -4.66 5.05 2.79
CA ARG A 22 -4.30 5.60 1.47
C ARG A 22 -3.93 4.49 0.48
N LEU A 23 -3.14 3.51 0.90
CA LEU A 23 -2.81 2.34 0.06
C LEU A 23 -4.04 1.48 -0.26
N LEU A 24 -4.95 1.30 0.70
CA LEU A 24 -6.23 0.60 0.48
C LEU A 24 -7.08 1.30 -0.58
N ASN A 25 -7.16 2.63 -0.54
CA ASN A 25 -7.86 3.41 -1.58
C ASN A 25 -7.21 3.25 -2.95
N MET A 26 -5.87 3.23 -3.02
CA MET A 26 -5.13 2.98 -4.26
C MET A 26 -5.34 1.57 -4.83
N MET A 27 -5.58 0.57 -3.97
CA MET A 27 -5.98 -0.77 -4.40
C MET A 27 -7.43 -0.84 -4.94
N GLY A 28 -8.21 0.23 -4.81
CA GLY A 28 -9.62 0.27 -5.18
C GLY A 28 -10.57 -0.18 -4.06
N HIS A 29 -10.11 -0.22 -2.81
CA HIS A 29 -10.94 -0.54 -1.64
C HIS A 29 -11.25 0.73 -0.83
N SER A 30 -12.36 0.74 -0.10
CA SER A 30 -12.86 1.92 0.63
C SER A 30 -11.97 2.40 1.79
N GLY A 31 -10.83 1.75 2.06
CA GLY A 31 -9.99 2.05 3.22
C GLY A 31 -10.61 1.63 4.55
N THR A 32 -11.63 0.78 4.52
CA THR A 32 -12.28 0.24 5.73
C THR A 32 -11.32 -0.70 6.45
N VAL A 33 -11.26 -0.58 7.78
CA VAL A 33 -10.47 -1.45 8.65
C VAL A 33 -11.39 -1.94 9.78
N PRO A 34 -11.50 -3.25 10.03
CA PRO A 34 -10.82 -4.36 9.36
C PRO A 34 -11.38 -4.68 7.96
N GLY A 35 -10.65 -5.49 7.19
CA GLY A 35 -11.07 -5.96 5.88
C GLY A 35 -10.17 -7.08 5.34
N ALA A 36 -10.52 -7.62 4.17
CA ALA A 36 -9.76 -8.67 3.50
C ALA A 36 -9.93 -8.61 1.98
N ILE A 37 -8.97 -9.19 1.26
CA ILE A 37 -8.99 -9.49 -0.17
C ILE A 37 -8.84 -11.00 -0.33
N LEU A 38 -9.71 -11.62 -1.12
CA LEU A 38 -9.64 -13.03 -1.45
C LEU A 38 -8.47 -13.29 -2.41
N ALA A 39 -7.87 -14.47 -2.33
CA ALA A 39 -6.74 -14.89 -3.17
C ALA A 39 -6.93 -14.61 -4.67
N GLN A 40 -8.15 -14.78 -5.17
CA GLN A 40 -8.51 -14.54 -6.57
C GLN A 40 -8.45 -13.05 -6.97
N ASP A 41 -8.66 -12.14 -6.01
CA ASP A 41 -8.74 -10.70 -6.21
C ASP A 41 -7.41 -9.99 -5.87
N VAL A 42 -6.49 -10.69 -5.19
CA VAL A 42 -5.14 -10.17 -4.86
C VAL A 42 -4.36 -9.70 -6.09
N PRO A 43 -4.32 -10.42 -7.23
CA PRO A 43 -3.60 -9.98 -8.42
C PRO A 43 -4.15 -8.66 -8.99
N GLU A 44 -5.47 -8.48 -8.94
CA GLU A 44 -6.12 -7.24 -9.40
C GLU A 44 -5.78 -6.06 -8.49
N ALA A 45 -5.88 -6.26 -7.16
CA ALA A 45 -5.51 -5.25 -6.16
C ALA A 45 -4.03 -4.83 -6.29
N LEU A 46 -3.14 -5.80 -6.49
CA LEU A 46 -1.71 -5.55 -6.73
C LEU A 46 -1.47 -4.70 -7.98
N SER A 47 -2.15 -5.02 -9.08
CA SER A 47 -2.03 -4.27 -10.34
C SER A 47 -2.46 -2.81 -10.16
N ARG A 48 -3.62 -2.60 -9.51
CA ARG A 48 -4.14 -1.26 -9.21
C ARG A 48 -3.18 -0.46 -8.32
N LEU A 49 -2.64 -1.09 -7.28
CA LEU A 49 -1.68 -0.44 -6.39
C LEU A 49 -0.42 0.01 -7.14
N LYS A 50 0.16 -0.88 -7.96
CA LYS A 50 1.34 -0.55 -8.77
C LYS A 50 1.08 0.60 -9.74
N ALA A 51 -0.08 0.58 -10.41
CA ALA A 51 -0.47 1.66 -11.32
C ALA A 51 -0.63 3.00 -10.59
N ALA A 52 -1.36 3.02 -9.47
CA ALA A 52 -1.58 4.22 -8.67
C ALA A 52 -0.27 4.83 -8.15
N ILE A 53 0.69 3.99 -7.73
CA ILE A 53 2.01 4.45 -7.28
C ILE A 53 2.83 5.02 -8.43
N ALA A 54 2.78 4.39 -9.62
CA ALA A 54 3.45 4.91 -10.80
C ALA A 54 2.90 6.29 -11.22
N GLU A 55 1.59 6.47 -11.17
CA GLU A 55 0.96 7.78 -11.42
C GLU A 55 1.35 8.83 -10.38
N GLU A 56 1.42 8.46 -9.10
CA GLU A 56 1.81 9.39 -8.03
C GLU A 56 3.28 9.78 -8.11
N LYS A 57 4.15 8.87 -8.58
CA LYS A 57 5.55 9.19 -8.90
C LYS A 57 5.66 10.12 -10.10
N SER A 58 4.83 9.94 -11.12
CA SER A 58 4.78 10.79 -12.31
C SER A 58 4.33 12.22 -11.99
N LYS A 59 3.31 12.38 -11.12
CA LYS A 59 2.82 13.68 -10.64
C LYS A 59 3.86 14.48 -9.82
N LYS A 60 4.94 13.84 -9.34
CA LYS A 60 6.01 14.47 -8.55
C LYS A 60 7.31 14.75 -9.35
N SER A 61 7.25 14.88 -10.69
CA SER A 61 8.40 15.25 -11.54
C SER A 61 8.54 16.79 -11.71
N PRO A 62 9.74 17.33 -12.04
CA PRO A 62 10.36 18.44 -11.31
C PRO A 62 10.11 19.81 -11.94
N GLU A 63 9.05 20.51 -11.52
CA GLU A 63 8.89 21.95 -11.80
C GLU A 63 8.69 22.78 -10.53
N SER A 64 9.27 22.32 -9.42
CA SER A 64 9.34 23.08 -8.17
C SER A 64 10.65 22.80 -7.45
N ALA A 65 11.76 23.06 -8.15
CA ALA A 65 13.07 23.29 -7.52
C ALA A 65 13.19 24.73 -6.98
N GLN A 66 12.14 25.23 -6.32
CA GLN A 66 12.17 26.53 -5.70
C GLN A 66 11.37 26.51 -4.41
N LEU A 67 12.15 26.46 -3.32
CA LEU A 67 11.81 26.93 -1.97
C LEU A 67 10.72 26.11 -1.26
N ASP A 68 11.17 25.11 -0.50
CA ASP A 68 10.85 25.01 0.94
C ASP A 68 11.78 23.97 1.58
N GLU A 69 12.79 24.47 2.29
CA GLU A 69 13.80 23.69 3.04
C GLU A 69 13.27 23.17 4.39
N ASP A 70 11.96 23.04 4.57
CA ASP A 70 11.33 22.71 5.86
C ASP A 70 10.24 21.61 5.79
N GLU A 71 10.26 20.76 4.75
CA GLU A 71 9.48 19.51 4.74
C GLU A 71 10.44 18.33 4.61
N GLU A 72 10.86 17.80 5.76
CA GLU A 72 11.61 16.54 5.91
C GLU A 72 11.07 15.51 4.90
N PRO A 73 11.91 14.66 4.25
CA PRO A 73 11.42 13.74 3.23
C PRO A 73 10.48 12.73 3.88
N GLU A 74 9.19 13.06 3.91
CA GLU A 74 8.11 12.23 4.39
C GLU A 74 8.09 11.00 3.48
N VAL A 75 8.86 9.97 3.86
CA VAL A 75 9.14 8.77 3.06
C VAL A 75 8.02 8.52 2.06
N SER A 76 8.28 8.85 0.79
CA SER A 76 7.22 8.94 -0.22
C SER A 76 6.33 7.70 -0.12
N ILE A 77 5.01 7.89 -0.14
CA ILE A 77 4.02 6.81 -0.05
C ILE A 77 4.34 5.63 -0.99
N ALA A 78 5.01 5.87 -2.13
CA ALA A 78 5.63 4.86 -2.98
C ALA A 78 6.62 3.91 -2.26
N HIS A 79 7.55 4.44 -1.46
CA HIS A 79 8.48 3.66 -0.64
C HIS A 79 7.74 2.92 0.49
N ARG A 80 6.73 3.54 1.10
CA ARG A 80 5.92 2.91 2.17
C ARG A 80 5.04 1.77 1.64
N ALA A 81 4.72 1.77 0.34
CA ALA A 81 3.94 0.73 -0.31
C ALA A 81 4.74 -0.54 -0.65
N LEU A 82 6.07 -0.44 -0.77
CA LEU A 82 6.94 -1.57 -1.12
C LEU A 82 6.71 -2.83 -0.26
N PRO A 83 6.66 -2.75 1.09
CA PRO A 83 6.39 -3.94 1.88
C PRO A 83 5.01 -4.54 1.55
N LEU A 84 3.97 -3.72 1.38
CA LEU A 84 2.63 -4.21 1.03
C LEU A 84 2.59 -4.83 -0.37
N ILE A 85 3.35 -4.28 -1.32
CA ILE A 85 3.52 -4.86 -2.66
C ILE A 85 4.12 -6.26 -2.55
N GLY A 86 5.20 -6.43 -1.79
CA GLY A 86 5.82 -7.75 -1.58
C GLY A 86 4.85 -8.77 -1.00
N LEU A 87 4.10 -8.36 0.04
CA LEU A 87 3.07 -9.22 0.62
C LEU A 87 1.99 -9.62 -0.40
N LEU A 88 1.51 -8.68 -1.22
CA LEU A 88 0.52 -8.96 -2.26
C LEU A 88 1.09 -9.85 -3.38
N GLU A 89 2.35 -9.67 -3.75
CA GLU A 89 3.03 -10.51 -4.75
C GLU A 89 3.15 -11.95 -4.28
N ASP A 90 3.58 -12.17 -3.04
CA ASP A 90 3.72 -13.52 -2.51
C ASP A 90 2.37 -14.17 -2.23
N SER A 91 1.38 -13.38 -1.78
CA SER A 91 -0.01 -13.84 -1.64
C SER A 91 -0.62 -14.23 -2.98
N ALA A 92 -0.35 -13.48 -4.05
CA ALA A 92 -0.81 -13.81 -5.40
C ALA A 92 -0.18 -15.12 -5.91
N LYS A 93 1.13 -15.32 -5.70
CA LYS A 93 1.84 -16.56 -6.09
C LYS A 93 1.32 -17.77 -5.32
N ALA A 94 1.14 -17.63 -4.01
CA ALA A 94 0.67 -18.69 -3.12
C ALA A 94 -0.85 -18.90 -3.15
N LYS A 95 -1.60 -18.01 -3.81
CA LYS A 95 -3.08 -17.99 -3.82
C LYS A 95 -3.66 -17.93 -2.40
N CYS A 96 -3.11 -17.03 -1.60
CA CYS A 96 -3.54 -16.78 -0.22
C CYS A 96 -4.34 -15.48 -0.10
N ASN A 97 -5.24 -15.45 0.88
CA ASN A 97 -6.00 -14.25 1.20
C ASN A 97 -5.10 -13.23 1.92
N VAL A 98 -5.38 -11.94 1.71
CA VAL A 98 -4.74 -10.86 2.43
C VAL A 98 -5.75 -10.22 3.36
N MET A 99 -5.43 -10.12 4.64
CA MET A 99 -6.31 -9.57 5.67
C MET A 99 -5.65 -8.37 6.33
N TRP A 100 -6.46 -7.43 6.83
CA TRP A 100 -5.96 -6.32 7.63
C TRP A 100 -6.90 -5.94 8.76
N ARG A 101 -6.31 -5.49 9.87
CA ARG A 101 -7.06 -5.11 11.09
C ARG A 101 -6.36 -3.99 11.85
N ALA A 102 -7.17 -3.24 12.59
CA ALA A 102 -6.70 -2.29 13.58
C ALA A 102 -6.03 -3.04 14.73
N ARG A 103 -4.92 -2.49 15.22
CA ARG A 103 -4.31 -2.91 16.48
C ARG A 103 -4.72 -1.97 17.61
#